data_AF-A0A5D3D958-F1
#
_entry.id   AF-A0A5D3D958-F1
#
_cell.length_a   1.000
_cell.length_b   1.000
_cell.length_c   1.000
_cell.angle_alpha   90.00
_cell.angle_beta   90.00
_cell.angle_gamma   90.00
#
_symmetry.space_group_name_H-M   'P 1'
#
loop_
_entity.id
_entity.type
_entity.pdbx_description
1 polymer ?
#
loop_
_entity_poly.entity_id
_entity_poly.type
_entity_poly.pdbx_seq_one_letter_code
_entity_poly.pdbx_strand_id
1 'polypeptide(L)'
;MYILLGTAPPPTFLLSAPNSRPLILPFTNTRPLHLRNSVSRISLSFSFRKGSNVPPETGCPVPPEQLPINEYQTLSTSFPFSWAAGDIVEYCSRLVATGASFALFIGLPVAWFGTVGVESDPLKRFLCAVSSGILFVTIAVVRMYLGWAYVGNRLLSATVEYEETGWYDGQIWVKTAQVLARDRLLGSYTVKPVLNRLKYTLVSLAASLFVSIVVLINIDGGELLGPFFTGKSAANEDGGRVVPGIYSDESARSFEPDAFCGPGELDLLH
;
A
#
# COMPACT_ATOMS: atom_id res chain seq x y z
N MET A 1 -16.89 30.97 83.14
CA MET A 1 -18.12 30.22 83.45
C MET A 1 -18.90 30.05 82.15
N TYR A 2 -19.47 28.86 81.90
CA TYR A 2 -20.17 28.37 80.70
C TYR A 2 -19.34 27.67 79.59
N ILE A 3 -19.03 26.40 79.89
CA ILE A 3 -19.15 25.14 79.11
C ILE A 3 -19.10 25.21 77.57
N LEU A 4 -18.03 24.63 76.99
CA LEU A 4 -17.91 24.14 75.61
C LEU A 4 -18.53 22.72 75.53
N LEU A 5 -19.57 22.54 74.71
CA LEU A 5 -20.18 21.23 74.44
C LEU A 5 -19.77 20.77 73.04
N GLY A 6 -19.05 19.63 72.99
CA GLY A 6 -18.53 19.03 71.78
C GLY A 6 -19.61 18.47 70.86
N THR A 7 -19.42 18.65 69.57
CA THR A 7 -20.22 18.04 68.49
C THR A 7 -19.46 16.88 67.87
N ALA A 8 -20.11 15.72 67.84
CA ALA A 8 -19.60 14.43 67.35
C ALA A 8 -19.36 14.43 65.81
N PRO A 9 -18.39 13.62 65.32
CA PRO A 9 -18.22 13.38 63.88
C PRO A 9 -19.16 12.27 63.36
N PRO A 10 -19.68 12.37 62.12
CA PRO A 10 -20.45 11.30 61.50
C PRO A 10 -19.55 10.17 60.92
N PRO A 11 -20.12 8.97 60.73
CA PRO A 11 -19.39 7.69 60.76
C PRO A 11 -18.75 7.26 59.43
N THR A 12 -17.59 6.63 59.57
CA THR A 12 -16.91 5.82 58.56
C THR A 12 -17.71 4.55 58.29
N PHE A 13 -18.33 4.44 57.12
CA PHE A 13 -18.91 3.18 56.63
C PHE A 13 -17.97 2.53 55.62
N LEU A 14 -17.33 1.45 56.07
CA LEU A 14 -16.64 0.48 55.23
C LEU A 14 -17.67 -0.24 54.36
N LEU A 15 -17.69 0.06 53.05
CA LEU A 15 -18.45 -0.76 52.10
C LEU A 15 -17.57 -1.89 51.57
N SER A 16 -18.01 -3.09 51.92
CA SER A 16 -17.57 -4.40 51.46
C SER A 16 -17.37 -4.46 49.94
N ALA A 17 -16.24 -5.00 49.50
CA ALA A 17 -15.95 -5.30 48.10
C ALA A 17 -16.69 -6.59 47.68
N PRO A 18 -17.55 -6.56 46.64
CA PRO A 18 -18.05 -7.78 46.03
C PRO A 18 -17.10 -8.23 44.92
N ASN A 19 -16.47 -9.37 45.18
CA ASN A 19 -15.72 -10.19 44.25
C ASN A 19 -16.56 -10.49 43.00
N SER A 20 -16.28 -9.82 41.89
CA SER A 20 -16.98 -9.99 40.61
C SER A 20 -16.01 -10.51 39.57
N ARG A 21 -16.05 -11.83 39.36
CA ARG A 21 -15.40 -12.52 38.23
C ARG A 21 -15.96 -11.95 36.92
N PRO A 22 -15.14 -11.66 35.90
CA PRO A 22 -15.67 -11.26 34.60
C PRO A 22 -16.37 -12.46 33.95
N LEU A 23 -17.69 -12.35 33.80
CA LEU A 23 -18.50 -13.28 33.02
C LEU A 23 -18.18 -13.06 31.54
N ILE A 24 -17.50 -14.03 30.93
CA ILE A 24 -17.28 -14.11 29.48
C ILE A 24 -18.66 -14.27 28.82
N LEU A 25 -19.15 -13.21 28.20
CA LEU A 25 -20.29 -13.26 27.28
C LEU A 25 -19.80 -13.85 25.95
N PRO A 26 -20.40 -14.93 25.42
CA PRO A 26 -20.13 -15.36 24.06
C PRO A 26 -20.81 -14.37 23.12
N PHE A 27 -20.01 -13.56 22.42
CA PHE A 27 -20.52 -12.74 21.34
C PHE A 27 -21.01 -13.66 20.22
N THR A 28 -22.33 -13.75 20.10
CA THR A 28 -23.02 -14.53 19.08
C THR A 28 -22.64 -14.02 17.70
N ASN A 29 -22.08 -14.93 16.91
CA ASN A 29 -21.74 -14.75 15.50
C ASN A 29 -23.00 -14.43 14.68
N THR A 30 -23.24 -13.16 14.38
CA THR A 30 -24.24 -12.74 13.40
C THR A 30 -23.79 -13.15 12.01
N ARG A 31 -24.33 -14.27 11.51
CA ARG A 31 -24.29 -14.64 10.10
C ARG A 31 -25.06 -13.60 9.29
N PRO A 32 -24.46 -12.88 8.33
CA PRO A 32 -25.25 -12.18 7.33
C PRO A 32 -25.77 -13.22 6.33
N LEU A 33 -27.10 -13.26 6.16
CA LEU A 33 -27.77 -14.01 5.11
C LEU A 33 -27.28 -13.50 3.75
N HIS A 34 -26.39 -14.28 3.14
CA HIS A 34 -25.86 -14.04 1.81
C HIS A 34 -26.96 -14.34 0.79
N LEU A 35 -27.67 -13.31 0.34
CA LEU A 35 -28.57 -13.40 -0.80
C LEU A 35 -27.73 -13.73 -2.05
N ARG A 36 -27.73 -15.02 -2.39
CA ARG A 36 -26.94 -15.62 -3.45
C ARG A 36 -27.55 -15.26 -4.81
N ASN A 37 -27.14 -14.13 -5.38
CA ASN A 37 -27.31 -13.90 -6.81
C ASN A 37 -26.32 -14.79 -7.57
N SER A 38 -26.86 -15.92 -8.02
CA SER A 38 -26.24 -16.88 -8.92
C SER A 38 -26.07 -16.24 -10.30
N VAL A 39 -24.92 -15.60 -10.53
CA VAL A 39 -24.38 -15.46 -11.89
C VAL A 39 -23.33 -16.56 -12.04
N SER A 40 -23.57 -17.40 -13.03
CA SER A 40 -22.83 -18.60 -13.40
C SER A 40 -21.32 -18.34 -13.48
N ARG A 41 -20.61 -18.69 -12.39
CA ARG A 41 -19.18 -18.94 -12.44
C ARG A 41 -18.95 -20.12 -13.37
N ILE A 42 -18.48 -19.88 -14.59
CA ILE A 42 -17.61 -20.84 -15.27
C ILE A 42 -16.27 -20.77 -14.53
N SER A 43 -16.26 -21.33 -13.32
CA SER A 43 -15.03 -21.71 -12.66
C SER A 43 -14.55 -22.91 -13.46
N LEU A 44 -13.61 -22.70 -14.38
CA LEU A 44 -12.73 -23.76 -14.87
C LEU A 44 -11.85 -24.20 -13.69
N SER A 45 -12.49 -24.79 -12.68
CA SER A 45 -11.85 -25.57 -11.66
C SER A 45 -11.32 -26.79 -12.39
N PHE A 46 -10.06 -26.75 -12.79
CA PHE A 46 -9.32 -27.97 -13.08
C PHE A 46 -9.19 -28.73 -11.76
N SER A 47 -10.26 -29.39 -11.35
CA SER A 47 -10.19 -30.43 -10.34
C SER A 47 -9.39 -31.56 -10.97
N PHE A 48 -8.07 -31.52 -10.78
CA PHE A 48 -7.29 -32.74 -10.74
C PHE A 48 -7.88 -33.57 -9.61
N ARG A 49 -8.75 -34.51 -10.01
CA ARG A 49 -9.28 -35.52 -9.13
C ARG A 49 -8.08 -36.19 -8.47
N LYS A 50 -7.91 -36.01 -7.16
CA LYS A 50 -7.03 -36.85 -6.34
C LYS A 50 -7.72 -38.22 -6.22
N GLY A 51 -7.87 -38.88 -7.36
CA GLY A 51 -8.34 -40.25 -7.49
C GLY A 51 -7.14 -41.15 -7.34
N SER A 52 -7.20 -42.07 -6.40
CA SER A 52 -6.20 -43.09 -6.08
C SER A 52 -5.94 -44.10 -7.21
N ASN A 53 -6.12 -43.72 -8.48
CA ASN A 53 -5.87 -44.51 -9.67
C ASN A 53 -5.48 -43.56 -10.82
N VAL A 54 -4.36 -42.85 -10.65
CA VAL A 54 -3.73 -42.11 -11.74
C VAL A 54 -3.14 -43.17 -12.68
N PRO A 55 -3.55 -43.26 -13.96
CA PRO A 55 -2.78 -44.04 -14.94
C PRO A 55 -1.37 -43.43 -14.92
N PRO A 56 -0.29 -44.21 -14.95
CA PRO A 56 1.06 -43.71 -14.68
C PRO A 56 1.27 -42.46 -15.51
N GLU A 57 1.37 -41.29 -14.85
CA GLU A 57 1.73 -40.05 -15.50
C GLU A 57 3.14 -40.30 -16.05
N THR A 58 3.16 -40.70 -17.31
CA THR A 58 4.28 -40.88 -18.22
C THR A 58 5.62 -40.45 -17.62
N GLY A 59 6.34 -41.38 -16.98
CA GLY A 59 7.76 -41.28 -16.58
C GLY A 59 8.34 -39.87 -16.36
N CYS A 60 7.67 -39.02 -15.56
CA CYS A 60 8.12 -37.66 -15.33
C CYS A 60 9.10 -37.64 -14.16
N PRO A 61 10.38 -37.28 -14.37
CA PRO A 61 11.37 -37.28 -13.29
C PRO A 61 11.26 -36.04 -12.38
N VAL A 62 10.52 -35.02 -12.81
CA VAL A 62 10.42 -33.73 -12.12
C VAL A 62 9.59 -33.84 -10.82
N PRO A 63 10.13 -33.40 -9.67
CA PRO A 63 9.38 -33.33 -8.42
C PRO A 63 8.10 -32.49 -8.57
N PRO A 64 6.99 -32.88 -7.92
CA PRO A 64 5.70 -32.24 -8.14
C PRO A 64 5.71 -30.74 -7.78
N GLU A 65 6.47 -30.32 -6.76
CA GLU A 65 6.54 -28.90 -6.35
C GLU A 65 7.23 -28.01 -7.39
N GLN A 66 8.08 -28.58 -8.25
CA GLN A 66 8.80 -27.86 -9.30
C GLN A 66 8.04 -27.87 -10.64
N LEU A 67 6.87 -28.50 -10.69
CA LEU A 67 6.03 -28.51 -11.89
C LEU A 67 5.36 -27.14 -12.09
N PRO A 68 5.45 -26.54 -13.29
CA PRO A 68 4.85 -25.23 -13.58
C PRO A 68 3.34 -25.15 -13.30
N ILE A 69 2.62 -26.27 -13.45
CA ILE A 69 1.18 -26.37 -13.15
C ILE A 69 0.90 -26.21 -11.65
N ASN A 70 1.76 -26.76 -10.79
CA ASN A 70 1.61 -26.69 -9.34
C ASN A 70 2.04 -25.32 -8.81
N GLU A 71 3.12 -24.74 -9.36
CA GLU A 71 3.48 -23.34 -9.12
C GLU A 71 2.32 -22.39 -9.48
N TYR A 72 1.69 -22.59 -10.64
CA TYR A 72 0.52 -21.82 -11.05
C TYR A 72 -0.63 -21.93 -10.05
N GLN A 73 -0.95 -23.14 -9.61
CA GLN A 73 -2.06 -23.35 -8.69
C GLN A 73 -1.78 -22.66 -7.35
N THR A 74 -0.58 -22.84 -6.80
CA THR A 74 -0.13 -22.19 -5.57
C THR A 74 -0.12 -20.67 -5.70
N LEU A 75 0.35 -20.13 -6.83
CA LEU A 75 0.33 -18.68 -7.08
C LEU A 75 -1.11 -18.16 -7.16
N SER A 76 -1.98 -18.84 -7.91
CA SER A 76 -3.38 -18.42 -8.11
C SER A 76 -4.22 -18.41 -6.82
N THR A 77 -3.86 -19.19 -5.81
CA THR A 77 -4.55 -19.22 -4.50
C THR A 77 -3.89 -18.29 -3.48
N SER A 78 -2.61 -17.97 -3.64
CA SER A 78 -1.86 -17.12 -2.71
C SER A 78 -2.33 -15.66 -2.72
N PHE A 79 -2.20 -15.00 -1.57
CA PHE A 79 -2.38 -13.57 -1.47
C PHE A 79 -1.10 -12.84 -1.95
N PRO A 80 -1.20 -11.76 -2.73
CA PRO A 80 -2.41 -11.08 -3.21
C PRO A 80 -2.80 -11.50 -4.65
N PHE A 81 -2.11 -12.49 -5.23
CA PHE A 81 -2.27 -12.94 -6.62
C PHE A 81 -3.66 -13.49 -6.95
N SER A 82 -4.34 -14.09 -5.96
CA SER A 82 -5.72 -14.59 -6.09
C SER A 82 -6.74 -13.51 -6.46
N TRP A 83 -6.45 -12.24 -6.15
CA TRP A 83 -7.34 -11.13 -6.48
C TRP A 83 -7.40 -10.91 -7.99
N ALA A 84 -6.27 -11.06 -8.69
CA ALA A 84 -6.19 -10.88 -10.14
C ALA A 84 -6.84 -12.04 -10.92
N ALA A 85 -6.93 -13.23 -10.32
CA ALA A 85 -7.62 -14.39 -10.88
C ALA A 85 -9.15 -14.33 -10.71
N GLY A 86 -9.65 -13.45 -9.83
CA GLY A 86 -11.06 -13.30 -9.51
C GLY A 86 -11.86 -12.47 -10.51
N ASP A 87 -13.07 -12.09 -10.10
CA ASP A 87 -13.93 -11.20 -10.88
C ASP A 87 -13.38 -9.77 -10.93
N ILE A 88 -13.67 -9.04 -12.01
CA ILE A 88 -13.14 -7.68 -12.25
C ILE A 88 -13.62 -6.72 -11.16
N VAL A 89 -14.89 -6.81 -10.77
CA VAL A 89 -15.48 -5.90 -9.77
C VAL A 89 -14.85 -6.14 -8.40
N GLU A 90 -14.68 -7.40 -8.02
CA GLU A 90 -14.03 -7.80 -6.77
C GLU A 90 -12.54 -7.42 -6.75
N TYR A 91 -11.85 -7.59 -7.87
CA TYR A 91 -10.48 -7.13 -8.03
C TYR A 91 -10.35 -5.61 -7.85
N CYS A 92 -11.15 -4.82 -8.57
CA CYS A 92 -11.11 -3.36 -8.52
C CYS A 92 -11.49 -2.84 -7.13
N SER A 93 -12.51 -3.41 -6.48
CA SER A 93 -12.92 -2.98 -5.15
C SER A 93 -11.86 -3.25 -4.09
N ARG A 94 -11.20 -4.42 -4.14
CA ARG A 94 -10.07 -4.74 -3.24
C ARG A 94 -8.89 -3.81 -3.47
N LEU A 95 -8.60 -3.48 -4.73
CA LEU A 95 -7.53 -2.56 -5.09
C LEU A 95 -7.78 -1.16 -4.53
N VAL A 96 -8.98 -0.62 -4.76
CA VAL A 96 -9.40 0.69 -4.25
C VAL A 96 -9.44 0.69 -2.72
N ALA A 97 -9.98 -0.35 -2.09
CA ALA A 97 -10.01 -0.46 -0.63
C ALA A 97 -8.59 -0.43 -0.04
N THR A 98 -7.67 -1.21 -0.62
CA THR A 98 -6.27 -1.27 -0.15
C THR A 98 -5.56 0.07 -0.34
N GLY A 99 -5.75 0.72 -1.49
CA GLY A 99 -5.20 2.05 -1.76
C GLY A 99 -5.78 3.14 -0.86
N ALA A 100 -7.10 3.12 -0.63
CA ALA A 100 -7.77 4.05 0.26
C ALA A 100 -7.34 3.86 1.71
N SER A 101 -7.21 2.61 2.18
CA SER A 101 -6.66 2.33 3.52
C SER A 101 -5.24 2.89 3.67
N PHE A 102 -4.35 2.66 2.69
CA PHE A 102 -3.01 3.22 2.75
C PHE A 102 -3.01 4.76 2.73
N ALA A 103 -3.82 5.35 1.85
CA ALA A 103 -3.99 6.80 1.76
C ALA A 103 -4.51 7.41 3.07
N LEU A 104 -5.45 6.77 3.76
CA LEU A 104 -6.03 7.28 5.00
C LEU A 104 -5.12 7.07 6.21
N PHE A 105 -4.48 5.91 6.36
CA PHE A 105 -3.68 5.58 7.54
C PHE A 105 -2.25 6.09 7.47
N ILE A 106 -1.68 6.21 6.27
CA ILE A 106 -0.29 6.62 6.08
C ILE A 106 -0.25 7.94 5.30
N GLY A 107 -0.95 8.01 4.17
CA GLY A 107 -0.96 9.19 3.32
C GLY A 107 -1.45 10.46 4.04
N LEU A 108 -2.54 10.36 4.81
CA LEU A 108 -3.17 11.50 5.46
C LEU A 108 -2.34 12.02 6.66
N PRO A 109 -1.84 11.18 7.60
CA PRO A 109 -0.93 11.66 8.62
C PRO A 109 0.35 12.26 8.04
N VAL A 110 0.93 11.63 7.02
CA VAL A 110 2.14 12.15 6.35
C VAL A 110 1.86 13.49 5.69
N ALA A 111 0.73 13.65 5.00
CA ALA A 111 0.35 14.92 4.38
C ALA A 111 0.02 16.00 5.41
N TRP A 112 -0.49 15.64 6.59
CA TRP A 112 -0.80 16.59 7.66
C TRP A 112 0.45 17.09 8.39
N PHE A 113 1.36 16.18 8.76
CA PHE A 113 2.59 16.54 9.48
C PHE A 113 3.71 17.06 8.56
N GLY A 114 3.72 16.62 7.29
CA GLY A 114 4.77 16.99 6.33
C GLY A 114 4.63 18.41 5.78
N THR A 115 3.46 19.04 5.87
CA THR A 115 3.27 20.42 5.39
C THR A 115 3.39 21.42 6.54
N VAL A 116 4.59 21.98 6.71
CA VAL A 116 4.84 23.08 7.65
C VAL A 116 4.51 24.39 6.94
N GLY A 117 3.26 24.86 7.05
CA GLY A 117 2.80 26.11 6.44
C GLY A 117 1.39 26.47 6.86
N VAL A 118 1.19 27.72 7.31
CA VAL A 118 0.01 28.22 8.02
C VAL A 118 -1.27 28.22 7.16
N GLU A 119 -1.16 28.22 5.83
CA GLU A 119 -2.29 28.16 4.89
C GLU A 119 -2.08 27.13 3.78
N SER A 120 -1.93 25.85 4.11
CA SER A 120 -1.93 24.81 3.07
C SER A 120 -3.36 24.41 2.72
N ASP A 121 -3.74 24.63 1.46
CA ASP A 121 -5.03 24.25 0.92
C ASP A 121 -5.38 22.78 1.25
N PRO A 122 -6.58 22.50 1.81
CA PRO A 122 -6.97 21.14 2.16
C PRO A 122 -7.02 20.20 0.95
N LEU A 123 -7.25 20.76 -0.25
CA LEU A 123 -7.22 20.03 -1.52
C LEU A 123 -5.83 19.48 -1.85
N LYS A 124 -4.77 20.25 -1.61
CA LYS A 124 -3.38 19.82 -1.85
C LYS A 124 -3.00 18.66 -0.93
N ARG A 125 -3.36 18.75 0.35
CA ARG A 125 -3.12 17.67 1.33
C ARG A 125 -3.86 16.38 0.94
N PHE A 126 -5.12 16.50 0.51
CA PHE A 126 -5.89 15.35 0.04
C PHE A 126 -5.28 14.73 -1.22
N LEU A 127 -4.90 15.53 -2.22
CA LEU A 127 -4.24 15.03 -3.43
C LEU A 127 -2.92 14.32 -3.13
N CYS A 128 -2.13 14.86 -2.20
CA CYS A 128 -0.90 14.22 -1.74
C CYS A 128 -1.18 12.84 -1.10
N ALA A 129 -2.15 12.77 -0.18
CA ALA A 129 -2.56 11.51 0.44
C ALA A 129 -3.07 10.49 -0.59
N VAL A 130 -3.92 10.91 -1.53
CA VAL A 130 -4.42 10.04 -2.61
C VAL A 130 -3.29 9.56 -3.52
N SER A 131 -2.34 10.44 -3.88
CA SER A 131 -1.19 10.07 -4.71
C SER A 131 -0.32 8.99 -4.06
N SER A 132 -0.13 9.04 -2.74
CA SER A 132 0.60 7.99 -2.01
C SER A 132 -0.13 6.64 -2.03
N GLY A 133 -1.47 6.64 -1.95
CA GLY A 133 -2.29 5.43 -2.08
C GLY A 133 -2.18 4.82 -3.47
N ILE A 134 -2.24 5.65 -4.51
CA ILE A 134 -2.06 5.22 -5.91
C ILE A 134 -0.67 4.62 -6.12
N LEU A 135 0.39 5.23 -5.57
CA LEU A 135 1.75 4.69 -5.64
C LEU A 135 1.87 3.31 -4.96
N PHE A 136 1.35 3.19 -3.75
CA PHE A 136 1.37 1.91 -3.02
C PHE A 136 0.66 0.79 -3.80
N VAL A 137 -0.52 1.10 -4.33
CA VAL A 137 -1.28 0.18 -5.18
C VAL A 137 -0.51 -0.19 -6.45
N THR A 138 0.15 0.78 -7.08
CA THR A 138 0.94 0.54 -8.30
C THR A 138 2.06 -0.47 -8.03
N ILE A 139 2.78 -0.34 -6.91
CA ILE A 139 3.83 -1.30 -6.51
C ILE A 139 3.24 -2.70 -6.29
N ALA A 140 2.09 -2.80 -5.62
CA ALA A 140 1.41 -4.08 -5.40
C ALA A 140 0.99 -4.74 -6.73
N VAL A 141 0.46 -3.96 -7.68
CA VAL A 141 0.07 -4.45 -9.02
C VAL A 141 1.30 -4.88 -9.83
N VAL A 142 2.41 -4.16 -9.76
CA VAL A 142 3.68 -4.56 -10.39
C VAL A 142 4.15 -5.90 -9.84
N ARG A 143 4.11 -6.09 -8.51
CA ARG A 143 4.46 -7.38 -7.88
C ARG A 143 3.56 -8.52 -8.37
N MET A 144 2.26 -8.28 -8.48
CA MET A 144 1.32 -9.26 -9.04
C MET A 144 1.67 -9.59 -10.49
N TYR A 145 1.89 -8.56 -11.31
CA TYR A 145 2.21 -8.70 -12.73
C TYR A 145 3.46 -9.54 -12.96
N LEU A 146 4.53 -9.29 -12.19
CA LEU A 146 5.78 -10.05 -12.28
C LEU A 146 5.57 -11.53 -11.93
N GLY A 147 4.82 -11.85 -10.87
CA GLY A 147 4.55 -13.25 -10.50
C GLY A 147 3.71 -13.98 -11.55
N TRP A 148 2.67 -13.34 -12.10
CA TRP A 148 1.88 -13.90 -13.19
C TRP A 148 2.69 -14.05 -14.49
N ALA A 149 3.59 -13.10 -14.80
CA ALA A 149 4.43 -13.17 -15.98
C ALA A 149 5.48 -14.28 -15.87
N TYR A 150 6.06 -14.47 -14.68
CA TYR A 150 7.01 -15.54 -14.38
C TYR A 150 6.40 -16.93 -14.58
N VAL A 151 5.26 -17.20 -13.93
CA VAL A 151 4.56 -18.49 -14.06
C VAL A 151 4.06 -18.69 -15.50
N GLY A 152 3.53 -17.63 -16.12
CA GLY A 152 3.09 -17.67 -17.51
C GLY A 152 4.21 -18.06 -18.46
N ASN A 153 5.41 -17.53 -18.26
CA ASN A 153 6.58 -17.88 -19.06
C ASN A 153 6.96 -19.36 -18.85
N ARG A 154 7.02 -19.84 -17.60
CA ARG A 154 7.32 -21.26 -17.28
C ARG A 154 6.28 -22.25 -17.80
N LEU A 155 5.00 -21.88 -17.82
CA LEU A 155 3.94 -22.70 -18.43
C LEU A 155 4.16 -22.83 -19.94
N LEU A 156 4.50 -21.73 -20.62
CA LEU A 156 4.66 -21.70 -22.08
C LEU A 156 6.01 -22.26 -22.57
N SER A 157 7.03 -22.29 -21.71
CA SER A 157 8.32 -22.89 -21.98
C SER A 157 8.21 -24.40 -22.23
N ALA A 158 8.95 -24.87 -23.24
CA ALA A 158 9.02 -26.29 -23.61
C ALA A 158 9.95 -27.09 -22.69
N THR A 159 10.86 -26.42 -21.98
CA THR A 159 11.79 -27.02 -21.02
C THR A 159 11.47 -26.57 -19.61
N VAL A 160 11.73 -27.44 -18.64
CA VAL A 160 11.64 -27.16 -17.21
C VAL A 160 12.96 -27.56 -16.60
N GLU A 161 13.63 -26.60 -15.98
CA GLU A 161 14.81 -26.86 -15.15
C GLU A 161 14.31 -27.29 -13.76
N TYR A 162 14.82 -28.42 -13.28
CA TYR A 162 14.40 -29.03 -12.04
C TYR A 162 15.62 -29.61 -11.32
N GLU A 163 15.58 -29.62 -10.00
CA GLU A 163 16.66 -30.14 -9.17
C GLU A 163 16.22 -31.47 -8.58
N GLU A 164 17.00 -32.52 -8.84
CA GLU A 164 16.73 -33.86 -8.31
C GLU A 164 17.31 -34.02 -6.90
N THR A 165 18.54 -33.55 -6.62
CA THR A 165 19.21 -33.66 -5.31
C THR A 165 20.37 -32.67 -5.06
N GLY A 166 20.13 -31.60 -4.29
CA GLY A 166 21.20 -30.77 -3.69
C GLY A 166 21.64 -29.58 -4.54
N TRP A 167 22.71 -28.88 -4.12
CA TRP A 167 23.03 -27.51 -4.58
C TRP A 167 23.67 -27.41 -5.98
N TYR A 168 23.84 -28.52 -6.72
CA TYR A 168 24.63 -28.55 -7.96
C TYR A 168 24.08 -29.44 -9.10
N ASP A 169 22.90 -30.06 -8.98
CA ASP A 169 22.37 -30.97 -10.01
C ASP A 169 21.06 -30.46 -10.63
N GLY A 170 21.09 -29.26 -11.21
CA GLY A 170 20.03 -28.79 -12.10
C GLY A 170 19.97 -29.62 -13.38
N GLN A 171 18.88 -30.35 -13.59
CA GLN A 171 18.59 -31.07 -14.83
C GLN A 171 17.51 -30.35 -15.63
N ILE A 172 17.55 -30.52 -16.95
CA ILE A 172 16.54 -29.95 -17.85
C ILE A 172 15.64 -31.06 -18.39
N TRP A 173 14.35 -30.96 -18.12
CA TRP A 173 13.35 -31.87 -18.68
C TRP A 173 12.61 -31.18 -19.83
N VAL A 174 12.53 -31.86 -20.98
CA VAL A 174 11.74 -31.39 -22.13
C VAL A 174 10.32 -31.94 -22.01
N LYS A 175 9.34 -31.04 -21.97
CA LYS A 175 7.92 -31.40 -21.86
C LYS A 175 7.50 -32.23 -23.06
N THR A 176 6.78 -33.33 -22.81
CA THR A 176 6.13 -34.09 -23.89
C THR A 176 5.08 -33.23 -24.60
N ALA A 177 4.80 -33.54 -25.87
CA ALA A 177 3.86 -32.76 -26.68
C ALA A 177 2.46 -32.65 -26.04
N GLN A 178 1.99 -33.71 -25.35
CA GLN A 178 0.71 -33.67 -24.64
C GLN A 178 0.72 -32.69 -23.46
N VAL A 179 1.76 -32.71 -22.62
CA VAL A 179 1.89 -31.82 -21.45
C VAL A 179 2.03 -30.37 -21.91
N LEU A 180 2.84 -30.13 -22.95
CA LEU A 180 3.04 -28.79 -23.50
C LEU A 180 1.75 -28.23 -24.13
N ALA A 181 0.97 -29.05 -24.84
CA ALA A 181 -0.30 -28.61 -25.40
C ALA A 181 -1.29 -28.22 -24.30
N ARG A 182 -1.36 -28.99 -23.21
CA ARG A 182 -2.18 -28.69 -22.04
C ARG A 182 -1.76 -27.39 -21.36
N ASP A 183 -0.47 -27.21 -21.09
CA ASP A 183 0.05 -26.01 -20.44
C ASP A 183 -0.19 -24.76 -21.30
N ARG A 184 -0.05 -24.87 -22.62
CA ARG A 184 -0.34 -23.78 -23.56
C ARG A 184 -1.82 -23.42 -23.57
N LEU A 185 -2.73 -24.40 -23.53
CA LEU A 185 -4.16 -24.12 -23.41
C LEU A 185 -4.45 -23.39 -22.10
N LEU A 186 -3.97 -23.90 -20.97
CA LEU A 186 -4.11 -23.23 -19.67
C LEU A 186 -3.53 -21.80 -19.69
N GLY A 187 -2.27 -21.65 -20.09
CA GLY A 187 -1.61 -20.34 -20.13
C GLY A 187 -2.30 -19.35 -21.06
N SER A 188 -2.84 -19.79 -22.19
CA SER A 188 -3.55 -18.90 -23.12
C SER A 188 -4.96 -18.52 -22.66
N TYR A 189 -5.69 -19.41 -21.99
CA TYR A 189 -7.06 -19.15 -21.55
C TYR A 189 -7.16 -18.51 -20.16
N THR A 190 -6.22 -18.77 -19.24
CA THR A 190 -6.27 -18.22 -17.88
C THR A 190 -5.24 -17.12 -17.66
N VAL A 191 -3.97 -17.34 -18.05
CA VAL A 191 -2.89 -16.41 -17.72
C VAL A 191 -2.90 -15.17 -18.60
N LYS A 192 -3.10 -15.31 -19.92
CA LYS A 192 -3.16 -14.15 -20.84
C LYS A 192 -4.23 -13.11 -20.47
N PRO A 193 -5.51 -13.46 -20.19
CA PRO A 193 -6.49 -12.44 -19.83
C PRO A 193 -6.15 -11.77 -18.49
N VAL A 194 -5.61 -12.51 -17.52
CA VAL A 194 -5.18 -11.93 -16.23
C VAL A 194 -4.01 -10.96 -16.43
N LEU A 195 -3.00 -11.33 -17.22
CA LEU A 195 -1.88 -10.44 -17.54
C LEU A 195 -2.33 -9.19 -18.29
N ASN A 196 -3.24 -9.32 -19.25
CA ASN A 196 -3.76 -8.16 -19.97
C ASN A 196 -4.54 -7.22 -19.04
N ARG A 197 -5.35 -7.76 -18.13
CA ARG A 197 -6.04 -6.95 -17.10
C ARG A 197 -5.05 -6.18 -16.24
N LEU A 198 -4.00 -6.84 -15.74
CA LEU A 198 -2.94 -6.21 -14.93
C LEU A 198 -2.16 -5.14 -15.71
N LYS A 199 -1.94 -5.33 -17.02
CA LYS A 199 -1.33 -4.31 -17.88
C LYS A 199 -2.21 -3.07 -17.98
N TYR A 200 -3.50 -3.24 -18.26
CA TYR A 200 -4.42 -2.11 -18.35
C TYR A 200 -4.56 -1.37 -17.03
N THR A 201 -4.58 -2.07 -15.89
CA THR A 201 -4.66 -1.43 -14.58
C THR A 201 -3.39 -0.67 -14.26
N LEU A 202 -2.21 -1.19 -14.61
CA LEU A 202 -0.94 -0.49 -14.46
C LEU A 202 -0.88 0.78 -15.32
N VAL A 203 -1.30 0.71 -16.58
CA VAL A 203 -1.41 1.89 -17.46
C VAL A 203 -2.40 2.91 -16.90
N SER A 204 -3.56 2.46 -16.42
CA SER A 204 -4.56 3.34 -15.80
C SER A 204 -4.06 4.01 -14.53
N LEU A 205 -3.33 3.29 -13.68
CA LEU A 205 -2.74 3.85 -12.45
C LEU A 205 -1.63 4.85 -12.77
N ALA A 206 -0.78 4.55 -13.77
CA ALA A 206 0.25 5.47 -14.23
C ALA A 206 -0.35 6.76 -14.79
N ALA A 207 -1.43 6.66 -15.59
CA ALA A 207 -2.16 7.81 -16.09
C ALA A 207 -2.80 8.63 -14.96
N SER A 208 -3.45 7.96 -13.99
CA SER A 208 -4.05 8.62 -12.82
C SER A 208 -3.01 9.35 -11.97
N LEU A 209 -1.85 8.73 -11.76
CA LEU A 209 -0.73 9.35 -11.05
C LEU A 209 -0.21 10.57 -11.80
N PHE A 210 -0.02 10.46 -13.12
CA PHE A 210 0.41 11.58 -13.97
C PHE A 210 -0.58 12.75 -13.90
N VAL A 211 -1.89 12.48 -14.01
CA VAL A 211 -2.93 13.51 -13.85
C VAL A 211 -2.86 14.14 -12.47
N SER A 212 -2.67 13.35 -11.41
CA SER A 212 -2.56 13.87 -10.04
C SER A 212 -1.37 14.82 -9.89
N ILE A 213 -0.22 14.49 -10.50
CA ILE A 213 0.98 15.35 -10.51
C ILE A 213 0.72 16.65 -11.28
N VAL A 214 0.11 16.56 -12.46
CA VAL A 214 -0.24 17.75 -13.26
C VAL A 214 -1.19 18.66 -12.48
N VAL A 215 -2.22 18.12 -11.83
CA VAL A 215 -3.15 18.91 -11.01
C VAL A 215 -2.42 19.60 -9.85
N LEU A 216 -1.51 18.90 -9.16
CA LEU A 216 -0.70 19.50 -8.09
C LEU A 216 0.14 20.67 -8.60
N ILE A 217 0.80 20.52 -9.76
CA ILE A 217 1.59 21.60 -10.38
C ILE A 217 0.73 22.83 -10.71
N ASN A 218 -0.52 22.62 -11.17
CA ASN A 218 -1.44 23.71 -11.48
C ASN A 218 -1.90 24.46 -10.23
N ILE A 219 -2.13 23.75 -9.12
CA ILE A 219 -2.48 24.35 -7.81
C ILE A 219 -1.28 25.12 -7.25
N ASP A 220 -0.07 24.58 -7.41
CA ASP A 220 1.16 25.18 -6.87
C ASP A 220 1.71 26.36 -7.68
N GLY A 221 1.00 26.81 -8.73
CA GLY A 221 1.22 28.11 -9.36
C GLY A 221 2.70 28.48 -9.58
N GLY A 222 3.51 27.55 -10.12
CA GLY A 222 4.89 27.85 -10.51
C GLY A 222 6.00 27.67 -9.47
N GLU A 223 5.75 27.20 -8.24
CA GLU A 223 6.85 26.98 -7.27
C GLU A 223 7.51 25.59 -7.32
N LEU A 224 6.83 24.54 -7.82
CA LEU A 224 7.33 23.15 -7.67
C LEU A 224 8.15 22.63 -8.87
N LEU A 225 7.92 23.15 -10.08
CA LEU A 225 8.70 22.78 -11.28
C LEU A 225 9.99 23.60 -11.44
N GLY A 226 10.05 24.78 -10.80
CA GLY A 226 11.24 25.65 -10.82
C GLY A 226 12.48 25.01 -10.21
N PRO A 227 12.44 24.45 -8.98
CA PRO A 227 13.65 23.99 -8.29
C PRO A 227 14.23 22.68 -8.80
N PHE A 228 13.41 21.81 -9.44
CA PHE A 228 13.84 20.47 -9.82
C PHE A 228 14.45 20.39 -11.22
N PHE A 229 13.99 21.21 -12.18
CA PHE A 229 14.51 21.22 -13.56
C PHE A 229 15.38 22.43 -13.90
N THR A 230 15.23 23.53 -13.17
CA THR A 230 16.10 24.69 -13.32
C THR A 230 16.83 24.95 -12.01
N GLY A 231 18.15 24.79 -12.00
CA GLY A 231 19.02 25.31 -10.93
C GLY A 231 19.01 26.84 -10.93
N LYS A 232 17.84 27.44 -10.79
CA LYS A 232 17.62 28.87 -10.82
C LYS A 232 16.78 29.21 -9.60
N SER A 233 17.51 29.49 -8.53
CA SER A 233 17.03 30.33 -7.44
C SER A 233 16.22 31.46 -8.06
N ALA A 234 14.96 31.60 -7.63
CA ALA A 234 14.19 32.80 -7.87
C ALA A 234 14.96 33.96 -7.25
N ALA A 235 15.77 34.63 -8.06
CA ALA A 235 16.36 35.91 -7.75
C ALA A 235 15.24 36.94 -7.87
N ASN A 236 14.48 37.10 -6.79
CA ASN A 236 13.84 38.37 -6.52
C ASN A 236 14.88 39.22 -5.78
N GLU A 237 15.44 40.18 -6.50
CA GLU A 237 16.05 41.36 -5.92
C GLU A 237 14.97 42.15 -5.20
N ASP A 238 14.90 42.03 -3.88
CA ASP A 238 14.95 43.15 -2.92
C ASP A 238 14.70 42.60 -1.50
N GLY A 239 15.59 42.95 -0.57
CA GLY A 239 15.40 42.81 0.88
C GLY A 239 15.13 41.41 1.49
N GLY A 240 16.19 40.73 1.94
CA GLY A 240 16.12 39.77 3.06
C GLY A 240 15.67 38.34 2.71
N ARG A 241 16.65 37.43 2.59
CA ARG A 241 16.39 36.00 2.44
C ARG A 241 15.87 35.41 3.75
N VAL A 242 14.56 35.35 3.94
CA VAL A 242 13.95 34.50 4.98
C VAL A 242 13.57 33.18 4.32
N VAL A 243 14.40 32.16 4.50
CA VAL A 243 14.01 30.78 4.22
C VAL A 243 12.96 30.40 5.28
N PRO A 244 11.75 29.94 4.91
CA PRO A 244 10.73 29.59 5.89
C PRO A 244 11.26 28.46 6.78
N GLY A 245 11.51 28.76 8.06
CA GLY A 245 11.91 27.79 9.08
C GLY A 245 13.40 27.59 9.32
N ILE A 246 14.30 28.35 8.68
CA ILE A 246 15.75 28.28 8.93
C ILE A 246 16.29 29.70 9.11
N TYR A 247 16.46 30.10 10.38
CA TYR A 247 17.20 31.28 10.85
C TYR A 247 16.82 32.64 10.21
N SER A 248 16.13 33.49 10.95
CA SER A 248 15.85 34.87 10.55
C SER A 248 16.95 35.81 11.09
N ASP A 249 17.57 36.60 10.21
CA ASP A 249 18.62 37.58 10.57
C ASP A 249 18.14 38.64 11.59
N GLU A 250 16.84 38.90 11.63
CA GLU A 250 16.19 39.74 12.64
C GLU A 250 16.21 39.10 14.05
N SER A 251 16.06 37.78 14.15
CA SER A 251 16.20 37.05 15.42
C SER A 251 17.66 36.80 15.81
N ALA A 252 18.58 36.82 14.84
CA ALA A 252 20.02 36.81 15.11
C ALA A 252 20.46 38.10 15.83
N ARG A 253 19.97 39.25 15.34
CA ARG A 253 20.30 40.58 15.86
C ARG A 253 19.83 40.82 17.29
N SER A 254 18.80 40.12 17.77
CA SER A 254 18.38 40.22 19.17
C SER A 254 19.36 39.59 20.17
N PHE A 255 20.38 38.87 19.70
CA PHE A 255 21.42 38.25 20.55
C PHE A 255 22.81 38.88 20.37
N GLU A 256 22.96 39.89 19.51
CA GLU A 256 24.21 40.66 19.42
C GLU A 256 24.21 41.78 20.48
N PRO A 257 25.30 41.94 21.25
CA PRO A 257 25.41 43.03 22.22
C PRO A 257 25.45 44.38 21.48
N ASP A 258 24.79 45.40 22.06
CA ASP A 258 24.61 46.76 21.49
C ASP A 258 25.88 47.47 20.99
N ALA A 259 27.06 46.92 21.27
CA ALA A 259 28.36 47.41 20.81
C ALA A 259 28.59 47.28 19.28
N PHE A 260 27.79 46.50 18.56
CA PHE A 260 27.94 46.29 17.10
C PHE A 260 26.82 46.91 16.24
N CYS A 261 25.78 47.48 16.85
CA CYS A 261 24.80 48.27 16.13
C CYS A 261 25.43 49.63 15.82
N GLY A 262 25.63 49.93 14.53
CA GLY A 262 26.08 51.26 14.09
C GLY A 262 25.16 52.36 14.64
N PRO A 263 25.65 53.61 14.76
CA PRO A 263 24.91 54.69 15.40
C PRO A 263 23.53 54.79 14.77
N GLY A 264 22.50 54.61 15.60
CA GLY A 264 21.12 54.66 15.17
C GLY A 264 20.83 56.00 14.49
N GLU A 265 19.99 55.96 13.47
CA GLU A 265 19.45 57.10 12.73
C GLU A 265 18.52 57.97 13.60
N LEU A 266 18.86 58.15 14.88
CA LEU A 266 18.17 58.99 15.87
C LEU A 266 19.05 60.14 16.39
N ASP A 267 20.33 60.21 16.03
CA ASP A 267 21.24 61.31 16.41
C ASP A 267 21.35 62.44 15.36
N LEU A 268 20.45 62.51 14.36
CA LEU A 268 20.42 63.60 13.37
C LEU A 268 19.32 64.65 13.59
N LEU A 269 18.70 64.70 14.77
CA LEU A 269 17.67 65.71 15.06
C LEU A 269 17.80 66.48 16.38
N HIS A 270 19.01 66.70 16.92
CA HIS A 270 19.21 67.81 17.85
C HIS A 270 20.63 68.35 17.91
#